data_AF-A0A351ACC4-F1
#
_entry.id   AF-A0A351ACC4-F1
#
_cell.length_a   1.000
_cell.length_b   1.000
_cell.length_c   1.000
_cell.angle_alpha   90.00
_cell.angle_beta   90.00
_cell.angle_gamma   90.00
#
_symmetry.space_group_name_H-M   'P 1'
#
loop_
_entity.id
_entity.type
_entity.pdbx_description
1 polymer ?
#
loop_
_entity_poly.entity_id
_entity_poly.type
_entity_poly.pdbx_seq_one_letter_code
_entity_poly.pdbx_strand_id
1 'polypeptide(L)'
;MVVVYAEDESYLPTLNFVRENADDIAKKLGIKLMAIQERVLKDHYEVNLPGMLKWEAHWQHILTELGSEPSQFLSRMFKLTGIRFAASEPEDEWVVGYNFQSAWDMDHGLEIVMWGDKVLAAGGMMEMTSTGGSVFAGVRATQQYEFDEGDFRLE
;
A
#
# COMPACT_ATOMS: atom_id res chain seq x y z
N MET A 1 14.93 -4.31 -7.61
CA MET A 1 14.89 -5.73 -7.19
C MET A 1 13.92 -5.81 -6.04
N VAL A 2 12.87 -6.62 -6.15
CA VAL A 2 11.93 -6.87 -5.04
C VAL A 2 12.57 -7.89 -4.12
N VAL A 3 12.66 -7.59 -2.83
CA VAL A 3 13.22 -8.52 -1.84
C VAL A 3 12.09 -9.30 -1.18
N VAL A 4 12.28 -10.61 -1.02
CA VAL A 4 11.32 -11.49 -0.36
C VAL A 4 11.89 -11.95 0.98
N TYR A 5 11.10 -11.81 2.04
CA TYR A 5 11.43 -12.26 3.39
C TYR A 5 10.41 -13.29 3.89
N ALA A 6 10.89 -14.40 4.45
CA ALA A 6 10.05 -15.47 5.01
C ALA A 6 10.73 -16.12 6.23
N GLU A 7 9.91 -16.63 7.14
CA GLU A 7 10.35 -17.13 8.45
C GLU A 7 10.75 -18.62 8.46
N ASP A 8 10.06 -19.48 7.69
CA ASP A 8 10.37 -20.92 7.52
C ASP A 8 10.07 -21.37 6.09
N GLU A 9 10.04 -22.67 5.75
CA GLU A 9 9.77 -23.19 4.38
C GLU A 9 8.30 -23.51 4.05
N SER A 10 7.39 -23.45 5.02
CA SER A 10 5.96 -23.79 4.81
C SER A 10 5.20 -22.75 3.99
N TYR A 11 5.77 -21.56 3.78
CA TYR A 11 5.29 -20.51 2.86
C TYR A 11 5.51 -20.81 1.37
N LEU A 12 6.22 -21.89 0.98
CA LEU A 12 6.58 -22.18 -0.41
C LEU A 12 5.39 -22.14 -1.41
N PRO A 13 4.19 -22.68 -1.08
CA PRO A 13 3.03 -22.56 -1.97
C PRO A 13 2.62 -21.10 -2.20
N THR A 14 2.57 -20.30 -1.14
CA THR A 14 2.23 -18.88 -1.19
C THR A 14 3.28 -18.08 -1.95
N LEU A 15 4.57 -18.40 -1.74
CA LEU A 15 5.67 -17.81 -2.51
C LEU A 15 5.53 -18.08 -4.01
N ASN A 16 5.23 -19.32 -4.39
CA ASN A 16 5.05 -19.68 -5.80
C ASN A 16 3.88 -18.93 -6.41
N PHE A 17 2.74 -18.87 -5.72
CA PHE A 17 1.60 -18.08 -6.16
C PHE A 17 1.96 -16.60 -6.35
N VAL A 18 2.62 -15.97 -5.38
CA VAL A 18 3.03 -14.57 -5.47
C VAL A 18 4.02 -14.35 -6.62
N ARG A 19 4.98 -15.26 -6.82
CA ARG A 19 5.95 -15.16 -7.92
C ARG A 19 5.29 -15.29 -9.29
N GLU A 20 4.34 -16.21 -9.43
CA GLU A 20 3.59 -16.42 -10.67
C GLU A 20 2.66 -15.25 -11.01
N ASN A 21 2.17 -14.52 -9.98
CA ASN A 21 1.20 -13.45 -10.13
C ASN A 21 1.77 -12.05 -9.80
N ALA A 22 3.09 -11.91 -9.65
CA ALA A 22 3.73 -10.72 -9.09
C ALA A 22 3.37 -9.43 -9.83
N ASP A 23 3.41 -9.45 -11.16
CA ASP A 23 3.13 -8.29 -12.00
C ASP A 23 1.65 -7.87 -11.91
N ASP A 24 0.73 -8.84 -11.86
CA ASP A 24 -0.70 -8.58 -11.74
C ASP A 24 -1.07 -8.06 -10.35
N ILE A 25 -0.49 -8.64 -9.29
CA ILE A 25 -0.65 -8.17 -7.91
C ILE A 25 -0.13 -6.73 -7.77
N ALA A 26 1.10 -6.48 -8.21
CA ALA A 26 1.69 -5.15 -8.17
C ALA A 26 0.85 -4.12 -8.94
N LYS A 27 0.35 -4.49 -10.13
CA LYS A 27 -0.53 -3.63 -10.93
C LYS A 27 -1.86 -3.35 -10.23
N LYS A 28 -2.53 -4.38 -9.71
CA LYS A 28 -3.84 -4.24 -9.02
C LYS A 28 -3.72 -3.39 -7.75
N LEU A 29 -2.71 -3.66 -6.93
CA LEU A 29 -2.45 -2.87 -5.72
C LEU A 29 -2.08 -1.43 -6.10
N GLY A 30 -1.23 -1.23 -7.11
CA GLY A 30 -0.89 0.10 -7.61
C GLY A 30 -2.11 0.90 -8.07
N ILE A 31 -3.03 0.29 -8.83
CA ILE A 31 -4.30 0.94 -9.25
C ILE A 31 -5.14 1.34 -8.03
N LYS A 32 -5.23 0.48 -7.01
CA LYS A 32 -5.99 0.80 -5.79
C LYS A 32 -5.36 1.95 -5.00
N LEU A 33 -4.04 1.92 -4.78
CA LEU A 33 -3.31 2.99 -4.13
C LEU A 33 -3.47 4.32 -4.85
N MET A 34 -3.50 4.26 -6.18
CA MET A 34 -3.76 5.43 -7.00
C MET A 34 -5.15 6.02 -6.77
N ALA A 35 -6.19 5.18 -6.81
CA ALA A 35 -7.55 5.64 -6.57
C ALA A 35 -7.71 6.25 -5.15
N ILE A 36 -7.06 5.67 -4.14
CA ILE A 36 -7.04 6.21 -2.77
C ILE A 36 -6.35 7.58 -2.74
N GLN A 37 -5.17 7.70 -3.35
CA GLN A 37 -4.42 8.96 -3.38
C GLN A 37 -5.21 10.07 -4.09
N GLU A 38 -5.85 9.76 -5.22
CA GLU A 38 -6.69 10.71 -5.95
C GLU A 38 -7.89 11.17 -5.11
N ARG A 39 -8.55 10.24 -4.39
CA ARG A 39 -9.62 10.55 -3.44
C ARG A 39 -9.14 11.47 -2.33
N VAL A 40 -8.03 11.11 -1.67
CA VAL A 40 -7.47 11.90 -0.56
C VAL A 40 -7.04 13.30 -1.03
N LEU A 41 -6.40 13.41 -2.19
CA LEU A 41 -6.02 14.70 -2.76
C LEU A 41 -7.24 15.55 -3.08
N LYS A 42 -8.29 14.95 -3.65
CA LYS A 42 -9.55 15.63 -3.93
C LYS A 42 -10.22 16.10 -2.64
N ASP A 43 -10.39 15.22 -1.66
CA ASP A 43 -10.98 15.56 -0.37
C ASP A 43 -10.16 16.64 0.35
N HIS A 44 -8.83 16.56 0.30
CA HIS A 44 -7.96 17.59 0.87
C HIS A 44 -8.12 18.93 0.16
N TYR A 45 -8.21 18.94 -1.17
CA TYR A 45 -8.47 20.15 -1.96
C TYR A 45 -9.81 20.78 -1.61
N GLU A 46 -10.87 19.97 -1.53
CA GLU A 46 -12.24 20.43 -1.27
C GLU A 46 -12.45 20.89 0.19
N VAL A 47 -11.84 20.19 1.16
CA VAL A 47 -12.07 20.41 2.60
C VAL A 47 -11.06 21.38 3.20
N ASN A 48 -9.77 21.21 2.91
CA ASN A 48 -8.71 21.89 3.64
C ASN A 48 -8.14 23.11 2.90
N LEU A 49 -8.40 23.24 1.61
CA LEU A 49 -7.80 24.28 0.76
C LEU A 49 -8.84 25.07 -0.06
N PRO A 50 -9.92 25.60 0.55
CA PRO A 50 -10.94 26.37 -0.17
C PRO A 50 -10.38 27.64 -0.86
N GLY A 51 -9.17 28.08 -0.48
CA GLY A 51 -8.45 29.20 -1.08
C GLY A 51 -7.49 28.86 -2.21
N MET A 52 -7.35 27.59 -2.63
CA MET A 52 -6.46 27.19 -3.74
C MET A 52 -7.03 27.45 -5.12
N LEU A 53 -8.31 27.80 -5.26
CA LEU A 53 -8.89 28.26 -6.53
C LEU A 53 -8.09 29.42 -7.14
N LYS A 54 -7.49 30.30 -6.31
CA LYS A 54 -6.62 31.39 -6.79
C LYS A 54 -5.29 30.90 -7.38
N TRP A 55 -4.87 29.70 -7.01
CA TRP A 55 -3.66 29.03 -7.49
C TRP A 55 -3.96 27.97 -8.55
N GLU A 56 -5.22 27.71 -8.88
CA GLU A 56 -5.63 26.71 -9.87
C GLU A 56 -4.96 26.97 -11.22
N ALA A 57 -4.92 28.22 -11.67
CA ALA A 57 -4.21 28.59 -12.89
C ALA A 57 -2.70 28.29 -12.84
N HIS A 58 -2.07 28.45 -11.67
CA HIS A 58 -0.66 28.13 -11.47
C HIS A 58 -0.43 26.61 -11.44
N TRP A 59 -1.33 25.87 -10.81
CA TRP A 59 -1.31 24.41 -10.79
C TRP A 59 -1.48 23.83 -12.20
N GLN A 60 -2.45 24.33 -12.97
CA GLN A 60 -2.65 23.94 -14.37
C GLN A 60 -1.43 24.27 -15.25
N HIS A 61 -0.76 25.40 -15.00
CA HIS A 61 0.49 25.73 -15.68
C HIS A 61 1.60 24.72 -15.36
N ILE A 62 1.80 24.37 -14.09
CA ILE A 62 2.78 23.33 -13.68
C ILE A 62 2.46 21.98 -14.34
N LEU A 63 1.20 21.56 -14.35
CA LEU A 63 0.77 20.32 -14.99
C LEU A 63 1.03 20.32 -16.50
N THR A 64 0.83 21.47 -17.15
CA THR A 64 1.11 21.64 -18.59
C THR A 64 2.61 21.57 -18.89
N GLU A 65 3.44 22.21 -18.07
CA GLU A 65 4.91 22.20 -18.22
C GLU A 65 5.53 20.81 -17.96
N LEU A 66 4.93 20.02 -17.07
CA LEU A 66 5.34 18.63 -16.83
C LEU A 66 5.11 17.71 -18.04
N GLY A 67 4.37 18.15 -19.06
CA GLY A 67 4.37 17.57 -20.40
C GLY A 67 3.87 16.12 -20.51
N SER A 68 3.21 15.59 -19.47
CA SER A 68 2.72 14.20 -19.45
C SER A 68 1.33 14.16 -18.84
N GLU A 69 0.51 13.20 -19.29
CA GLU A 69 -0.71 12.82 -18.59
C GLU A 69 -0.38 12.55 -17.11
N PRO A 70 -1.01 13.23 -16.14
CA PRO A 70 -0.75 13.03 -14.72
C PRO A 70 -0.76 11.56 -14.30
N SER A 71 -1.64 10.76 -14.91
CA SER A 71 -1.74 9.30 -14.74
C SER A 71 -0.41 8.55 -14.97
N GLN A 72 0.48 9.05 -15.84
CA GLN A 72 1.79 8.45 -16.10
C GLN A 72 2.81 8.73 -14.99
N PHE A 73 2.81 9.92 -14.40
CA PHE A 73 3.64 10.23 -13.22
C PHE A 73 3.16 9.49 -11.99
N LEU A 74 1.85 9.41 -11.87
CA LEU A 74 1.16 8.71 -10.80
C LEU A 74 1.47 7.21 -10.77
N SER A 75 1.56 6.56 -11.93
CA SER A 75 2.03 5.16 -12.03
C SER A 75 3.47 4.94 -11.52
N ARG A 76 4.27 6.01 -11.38
CA ARG A 76 5.62 5.98 -10.81
C ARG A 76 5.64 6.33 -9.32
N MET A 77 4.52 6.73 -8.73
CA MET A 77 4.49 7.15 -7.32
C MET A 77 4.61 6.01 -6.34
N PHE A 78 4.17 4.82 -6.72
CA PHE A 78 4.27 3.63 -5.88
C PHE A 78 5.10 2.58 -6.58
N LYS A 79 6.12 2.09 -5.87
CA LYS A 79 6.97 1.01 -6.35
C LYS A 79 6.99 -0.09 -5.30
N LEU A 80 6.56 -1.29 -5.68
CA LEU A 80 6.73 -2.47 -4.83
C LEU A 80 8.24 -2.73 -4.65
N THR A 81 8.71 -2.66 -3.41
CA THR A 81 10.13 -2.82 -3.05
C THR A 81 10.38 -4.11 -2.28
N GLY A 82 9.37 -4.63 -1.57
CA GLY A 82 9.51 -5.87 -0.81
C GLY A 82 8.21 -6.61 -0.60
N ILE A 83 8.31 -7.91 -0.42
CA ILE A 83 7.21 -8.79 -0.01
C ILE A 83 7.66 -9.54 1.24
N ARG A 84 6.84 -9.53 2.28
CA ARG A 84 7.09 -10.30 3.51
C ARG A 84 5.99 -11.31 3.72
N PHE A 85 6.40 -12.53 4.07
CA PHE A 85 5.53 -13.58 4.57
C PHE A 85 5.74 -13.66 6.08
N ALA A 86 4.65 -13.59 6.83
CA ALA A 86 4.66 -13.78 8.27
C ALA A 86 3.57 -14.79 8.64
N ALA A 87 3.88 -15.65 9.61
CA ALA A 87 2.90 -16.59 10.13
C ALA A 87 1.76 -15.80 10.81
N SER A 88 0.51 -16.22 10.57
CA SER A 88 -0.64 -15.70 11.32
C SER A 88 -0.96 -16.58 12.53
N GLU A 89 -1.65 -16.00 13.51
CA GLU A 89 -2.22 -16.74 14.65
C GLU A 89 -3.75 -16.80 14.47
N PRO A 90 -4.38 -17.97 14.27
CA PRO A 90 -3.89 -19.32 14.56
C PRO A 90 -2.93 -19.91 13.50
N GLU A 91 -2.11 -20.86 13.96
CA GLU A 91 -1.06 -21.56 13.19
C GLU A 91 -1.61 -22.16 11.87
N ASP A 92 -0.73 -22.26 10.85
CA ASP A 92 -0.95 -22.77 9.48
C ASP A 92 -1.45 -21.80 8.41
N GLU A 93 -1.73 -20.55 8.74
CA GLU A 93 -2.08 -19.52 7.77
C GLU A 93 -0.99 -18.44 7.64
N TRP A 94 -0.87 -17.85 6.44
CA TRP A 94 0.16 -16.87 6.12
C TRP A 94 -0.47 -15.53 5.77
N VAL A 95 0.08 -14.47 6.35
CA VAL A 95 -0.18 -13.09 5.93
C VAL A 95 0.95 -12.61 5.04
N VAL A 96 0.58 -11.84 4.01
CA VAL A 96 1.52 -11.30 3.02
C VAL A 96 1.52 -9.78 3.12
N GLY A 97 2.66 -9.22 3.50
CA GLY A 97 2.91 -7.78 3.51
C GLY A 97 3.54 -7.34 2.20
N TYR A 98 2.92 -6.39 1.50
CA TYR A 98 3.44 -5.75 0.30
C TYR A 98 3.96 -4.37 0.63
N ASN A 99 5.27 -4.17 0.53
CA ASN A 99 5.94 -2.92 0.87
C ASN A 99 6.12 -2.07 -0.39
N PHE A 100 5.47 -0.92 -0.43
CA PHE A 100 5.55 0.07 -1.49
C PHE A 100 6.37 1.26 -1.01
N GLN A 101 7.40 1.61 -1.76
CA GLN A 101 8.02 2.92 -1.62
C GLN A 101 7.12 3.98 -2.26
N SER A 102 6.89 5.08 -1.55
CA SER A 102 6.22 6.26 -2.10
C SER A 102 7.27 7.17 -2.76
N ALA A 103 6.91 7.91 -3.81
CA ALA A 103 7.85 8.79 -4.50
C ALA A 103 8.34 10.00 -3.69
N TRP A 104 7.95 10.12 -2.41
CA TRP A 104 8.39 11.22 -1.55
C TRP A 104 9.84 11.01 -1.09
N ASP A 105 10.21 9.82 -0.60
CA ASP A 105 11.60 9.44 -0.33
C ASP A 105 11.79 7.90 -0.26
N MET A 106 12.97 7.43 0.15
CA MET A 106 13.29 5.99 0.23
C MET A 106 12.91 5.34 1.56
N ASP A 107 12.60 6.15 2.57
CA ASP A 107 12.43 5.69 3.95
C ASP A 107 10.95 5.66 4.35
N HIS A 108 10.09 6.43 3.66
CA HIS A 108 8.66 6.48 3.85
C HIS A 108 7.94 5.76 2.71
N GLY A 109 7.23 4.71 3.10
CA GLY A 109 6.44 3.90 2.21
C GLY A 109 5.16 3.43 2.88
N LEU A 110 4.44 2.59 2.16
CA LEU A 110 3.22 1.95 2.63
C LEU A 110 3.44 0.44 2.70
N GLU A 111 2.94 -0.20 3.73
CA GLU A 111 2.76 -1.63 3.78
C GLU A 111 1.26 -1.95 3.60
N ILE A 112 0.93 -2.88 2.70
CA ILE A 112 -0.41 -3.47 2.59
C ILE A 112 -0.33 -4.91 3.08
N VAL A 113 -1.06 -5.24 4.14
CA VAL A 113 -1.13 -6.60 4.67
C VAL A 113 -2.37 -7.29 4.13
N MET A 114 -2.18 -8.47 3.55
CA MET A 114 -3.24 -9.31 3.01
C MET A 114 -3.29 -10.67 3.68
N TRP A 115 -4.51 -11.21 3.77
CA TRP A 115 -4.79 -12.60 4.13
C TRP A 115 -5.62 -13.24 3.02
N GLY A 116 -5.03 -14.19 2.30
CA GLY A 116 -5.60 -14.69 1.05
C GLY A 116 -5.77 -13.57 0.02
N ASP A 117 -7.00 -13.33 -0.42
CA ASP A 117 -7.39 -12.28 -1.36
C ASP A 117 -7.93 -11.01 -0.68
N LYS A 118 -7.97 -10.98 0.66
CA LYS A 118 -8.52 -9.87 1.44
C LYS A 118 -7.41 -8.96 1.95
N VAL A 119 -7.64 -7.66 1.88
CA VAL A 119 -6.80 -6.67 2.57
C VAL A 119 -7.22 -6.68 4.05
N LEU A 120 -6.24 -6.82 4.93
CA LEU A 120 -6.46 -6.68 6.38
C LEU A 120 -6.29 -5.21 6.79
N ALA A 121 -5.15 -4.61 6.47
CA ALA A 121 -4.87 -3.21 6.75
C ALA A 121 -3.80 -2.67 5.80
N ALA A 122 -3.74 -1.34 5.72
CA ALA A 122 -2.65 -0.60 5.12
C ALA A 122 -2.09 0.39 6.15
N GLY A 123 -0.78 0.58 6.18
CA GLY A 123 -0.10 1.46 7.14
C GLY A 123 1.29 1.83 6.67
N GLY A 124 2.10 2.45 7.52
CA GLY A 124 3.48 2.77 7.19
C GLY A 124 4.29 1.52 6.84
N MET A 125 5.26 1.68 5.95
CA MET A 125 6.15 0.58 5.54
C MET A 125 6.76 -0.10 6.77
N MET A 126 6.69 -1.43 6.81
CA MET A 126 7.16 -2.27 7.92
C MET A 126 6.42 -2.14 9.26
N GLU A 127 5.41 -1.28 9.41
CA GLU A 127 4.71 -1.06 10.69
C GLU A 127 3.95 -2.29 11.20
N MET A 128 3.49 -3.17 10.32
CA MET A 128 2.64 -4.30 10.72
C MET A 128 3.44 -5.60 10.76
N THR A 129 4.23 -5.87 9.73
CA THR A 129 4.94 -7.16 9.62
C THR A 129 6.35 -7.17 10.19
N SER A 130 6.90 -6.02 10.65
CA SER A 130 8.26 -5.93 11.22
C SER A 130 8.32 -5.67 12.71
N THR A 131 7.20 -5.74 13.40
CA THR A 131 7.12 -5.45 14.84
C THR A 131 7.76 -6.52 15.72
N GLY A 132 8.20 -7.65 15.16
CA GLY A 132 8.76 -8.79 15.91
C GLY A 132 7.75 -9.46 16.86
N GLY A 133 6.48 -9.04 16.82
CA GLY A 133 5.34 -9.61 17.54
C GLY A 133 4.26 -10.10 16.57
N SER A 134 3.03 -10.28 17.06
CA SER A 134 1.91 -10.76 16.25
C SER A 134 1.51 -9.72 15.18
N VAL A 135 1.54 -10.10 13.90
CA VAL A 135 1.09 -9.24 12.78
C VAL A 135 -0.34 -8.77 13.00
N PHE A 136 -1.20 -9.61 13.58
CA PHE A 136 -2.57 -9.26 13.91
C PHE A 136 -2.70 -8.21 15.02
N ALA A 137 -1.73 -8.11 15.93
CA ALA A 137 -1.69 -6.99 16.87
C ALA A 137 -1.39 -5.67 16.15
N GLY A 138 -0.45 -5.67 15.21
CA GLY A 138 -0.15 -4.52 14.34
C GLY A 138 -1.37 -4.10 13.51
N VAL A 139 -1.96 -5.06 12.79
CA VAL A 139 -3.19 -4.84 12.00
C VAL A 139 -4.32 -4.27 12.85
N ARG A 140 -4.60 -4.86 14.02
CA ARG A 140 -5.66 -4.35 14.91
C ARG A 140 -5.39 -2.94 15.40
N ALA A 141 -4.14 -2.60 15.71
CA ALA A 141 -3.76 -1.26 16.10
C ALA A 141 -4.00 -0.26 14.96
N THR A 142 -3.62 -0.60 13.73
CA THR A 142 -3.86 0.22 12.54
C THR A 142 -5.36 0.40 12.26
N GLN A 143 -6.14 -0.70 12.27
CA GLN A 143 -7.58 -0.68 12.05
C GLN A 143 -8.37 0.14 13.09
N GLN A 144 -7.81 0.41 14.28
CA GLN A 144 -8.46 1.30 15.25
C GLN A 144 -8.45 2.78 14.82
N TYR A 145 -7.47 3.18 14.00
CA TYR A 145 -7.32 4.56 13.53
C TYR A 145 -7.78 4.72 12.09
N GLU A 146 -7.47 3.75 11.23
CA GLU A 146 -7.69 3.81 9.78
C GLU A 146 -8.26 2.47 9.32
N PHE A 147 -9.58 2.42 9.16
CA PHE A 147 -10.31 1.25 8.66
C PHE A 147 -11.13 1.66 7.44
N ASP A 148 -10.69 1.22 6.27
CA ASP A 148 -11.35 1.55 5.01
C ASP A 148 -12.50 0.59 4.72
N GLU A 149 -13.52 1.09 4.00
CA GLU A 149 -14.62 0.26 3.53
C GLU A 149 -14.10 -0.79 2.55
N GLY A 150 -14.22 -2.07 2.93
CA GLY A 150 -13.73 -3.21 2.15
C GLY A 150 -12.54 -3.94 2.78
N ASP A 151 -11.92 -3.37 3.82
CA ASP A 151 -10.92 -4.07 4.62
C ASP A 151 -11.58 -5.16 5.47
N PHE A 152 -10.88 -6.29 5.61
CA PHE A 152 -11.31 -7.38 6.45
C PHE A 152 -10.93 -7.10 7.91
N ARG A 153 -11.94 -6.91 8.75
CA ARG A 153 -11.76 -6.67 10.18
C ARG A 153 -11.39 -7.95 10.91
N LEU A 154 -10.31 -7.87 11.68
CA LEU A 154 -10.01 -8.91 12.67
C LEU A 154 -10.89 -8.64 13.89
N GLU A 155 -11.82 -9.55 14.18
CA GLU A 155 -12.62 -9.53 15.42
C GLU A 155 -11.80 -10.00 16.64
#